data_AF-A0A932D5G4-F1
#
_entry.id   AF-A0A932D5G4-F1
#
_cell.length_a   1.000
_cell.length_b   1.000
_cell.length_c   1.000
_cell.angle_alpha   90.00
_cell.angle_beta   90.00
_cell.angle_gamma   90.00
#
_symmetry.space_group_name_H-M   'P 1'
#
loop_
_entity.id
_entity.type
_entity.pdbx_description
1 polymer ?
#
loop_
_entity_poly.entity_id
_entity_poly.type
_entity_poly.pdbx_seq_one_letter_code
_entity_poly.pdbx_strand_id
1 'polypeptide(L)'
;MKKPNMETISRIACPALSRLLFCALFALVSATHAAPPVVSNVRAAQRAGTHLVDIFYNVSDPDGNTPLTVYVAVSDNGGTSYNVPVFALTGAVGPGVTPGNDRHIVWNAATDWPGRFNTQCRVRVIADDGTGPPAPNGMVYIPAGAFQMGDAFTEGAENELPVHIVYVSGFFVDKFEVSRELWLDVYTWAIANGYGLDQRLSDANHPVGAITWYNAVKWCNARSEKERLTPCYYTDASKTTLYRTGNLNISNDHVKWDADGYRLPTETEWEKAARGGLNGKRFPWGNTVTHSQANYGSSARYSYDISPTRGCHPTYGCFTSPVGSFAANGYGLYDMAGNVWEWCWDSYDSTYYGQPSATGDDPRGPATVMPSRVTRSGGSQQDGAFNSRCAARSELMPLLGSVTGGQGFRCVKGGSF
;
A
#
# COMPACT_ATOMS: atom_id res chain seq x y z
N MET A 1 -23.47 77.52 41.60
CA MET A 1 -22.49 76.86 40.68
C MET A 1 -23.24 76.37 39.45
N LYS A 2 -22.56 76.31 38.30
CA LYS A 2 -23.11 76.33 36.93
C LYS A 2 -24.18 75.26 36.61
N LYS A 3 -25.07 75.73 35.72
CA LYS A 3 -26.27 75.19 35.05
C LYS A 3 -26.15 73.82 34.33
N PRO A 4 -27.31 73.24 33.90
CA PRO A 4 -27.62 71.81 33.71
C PRO A 4 -27.57 71.37 32.23
N ASN A 5 -27.92 70.09 31.93
CA ASN A 5 -28.76 69.65 30.80
C ASN A 5 -28.86 68.11 30.74
N MET A 6 -30.06 67.52 30.86
CA MET A 6 -31.08 67.22 29.82
C MET A 6 -30.75 65.89 29.10
N GLU A 7 -31.53 64.83 29.35
CA GLU A 7 -32.67 64.36 28.51
C GLU A 7 -32.18 63.33 27.45
N THR A 8 -32.84 62.24 27.04
CA THR A 8 -34.21 61.72 27.17
C THR A 8 -34.20 60.23 26.79
N ILE A 9 -35.10 59.46 27.41
CA ILE A 9 -35.48 58.10 27.01
C ILE A 9 -36.31 58.16 25.73
N SER A 10 -35.97 57.40 24.68
CA SER A 10 -36.95 57.01 23.65
C SER A 10 -36.69 55.61 23.11
N ARG A 11 -37.65 54.70 23.33
CA ARG A 11 -37.82 53.46 22.58
C ARG A 11 -38.21 53.81 21.14
N ILE A 12 -37.53 53.28 20.13
CA ILE A 12 -38.09 53.08 18.78
C ILE A 12 -37.51 51.78 18.20
N ALA A 13 -38.42 50.90 17.76
CA ALA A 13 -38.13 49.72 16.97
C ALA A 13 -37.92 50.08 15.49
N CYS A 14 -36.95 49.40 14.85
CA CYS A 14 -36.71 49.10 13.42
C CYS A 14 -37.14 50.11 12.34
N PRO A 15 -36.26 50.44 11.37
CA PRO A 15 -36.33 49.70 10.11
C PRO A 15 -34.97 49.45 9.40
N ALA A 16 -35.02 48.55 8.42
CA ALA A 16 -33.92 48.07 7.58
C ALA A 16 -33.11 49.16 6.86
N LEU A 17 -31.78 48.94 6.72
CA LEU A 17 -30.98 49.48 5.61
C LEU A 17 -29.64 48.73 5.44
N SER A 18 -29.57 48.03 4.31
CA SER A 18 -28.43 47.81 3.42
C SER A 18 -27.02 48.12 3.93
N ARG A 19 -26.14 47.10 3.91
CA ARG A 19 -24.70 47.26 3.65
C ARG A 19 -24.22 46.16 2.71
N LEU A 20 -23.80 46.60 1.52
CA LEU A 20 -22.93 45.85 0.61
C LEU A 20 -21.73 45.30 1.42
N LEU A 21 -21.40 44.02 1.25
CA LEU A 21 -20.03 43.56 1.44
C LEU A 21 -19.78 42.33 0.54
N PHE A 22 -18.95 42.57 -0.47
CA PHE A 22 -18.10 41.62 -1.21
C PHE A 22 -18.63 40.19 -1.40
N CYS A 23 -19.21 39.94 -2.58
CA CYS A 23 -19.09 38.63 -3.22
C CYS A 23 -17.60 38.40 -3.51
N ALA A 24 -16.90 37.79 -2.56
CA ALA A 24 -15.68 37.07 -2.89
C ALA A 24 -16.12 35.91 -3.78
N LEU A 25 -15.98 36.09 -5.10
CA LEU A 25 -15.84 34.98 -6.02
C LEU A 25 -14.63 34.21 -5.49
N PHE A 26 -14.86 33.18 -4.68
CA PHE A 26 -13.91 32.09 -4.60
C PHE A 26 -13.89 31.53 -6.01
N ALA A 27 -12.90 31.97 -6.79
CA ALA A 27 -12.41 31.14 -7.86
C ALA A 27 -12.05 29.83 -7.16
N LEU A 28 -12.93 28.83 -7.32
CA LEU A 28 -12.49 27.45 -7.24
C LEU A 28 -11.36 27.38 -8.25
N VAL A 29 -10.13 27.51 -7.76
CA VAL A 29 -9.00 26.86 -8.39
C VAL A 29 -9.39 25.40 -8.26
N SER A 30 -10.09 24.88 -9.28
CA SER A 30 -10.17 23.46 -9.51
C SER A 30 -8.73 23.02 -9.48
N ALA A 31 -8.31 22.39 -8.37
CA ALA A 31 -7.11 21.59 -8.38
C ALA A 31 -7.33 20.65 -9.56
N THR A 32 -6.61 20.87 -10.65
CA THR A 32 -6.59 19.96 -11.78
C THR A 32 -6.17 18.63 -11.17
N HIS A 33 -7.12 17.73 -11.01
CA HIS A 33 -6.87 16.39 -10.49
C HIS A 33 -5.79 15.79 -11.38
N ALA A 34 -4.74 15.24 -10.78
CA ALA A 34 -3.76 14.47 -11.53
C ALA A 34 -4.50 13.29 -12.20
N ALA A 35 -4.68 13.36 -13.51
CA ALA A 35 -5.36 12.40 -14.34
C ALA A 35 -4.35 11.37 -14.85
N PRO A 36 -4.56 10.06 -14.59
CA PRO A 36 -3.58 9.05 -14.95
C PRO A 36 -3.37 8.97 -16.46
N PRO A 37 -2.18 8.55 -16.92
CA PRO A 37 -1.91 8.29 -18.32
C PRO A 37 -2.93 7.31 -18.93
N VAL A 38 -3.34 7.60 -20.15
CA VAL A 38 -4.27 6.77 -20.91
C VAL A 38 -3.50 6.01 -21.99
N VAL A 39 -3.47 4.69 -21.85
CA VAL A 39 -2.98 3.78 -22.89
C VAL A 39 -4.16 3.32 -23.74
N SER A 40 -3.99 3.35 -25.06
CA SER A 40 -5.03 2.92 -26.01
C SER A 40 -4.44 2.29 -27.26
N ASN A 41 -5.31 1.71 -28.10
CA ASN A 41 -4.92 1.11 -29.40
C ASN A 41 -3.77 0.10 -29.30
N VAL A 42 -3.76 -0.70 -28.22
CA VAL A 42 -2.76 -1.75 -28.02
C VAL A 42 -2.99 -2.84 -29.06
N ARG A 43 -1.96 -3.10 -29.88
CA ARG A 43 -1.94 -4.14 -30.90
C ARG A 43 -0.63 -4.90 -30.81
N ALA A 44 -0.69 -6.22 -30.87
CA ALA A 44 0.49 -7.07 -30.77
C ALA A 44 0.47 -8.13 -31.88
N ALA A 45 1.63 -8.36 -32.50
CA ALA A 45 1.79 -9.37 -33.53
C ALA A 45 3.19 -9.99 -33.47
N GLN A 46 3.26 -11.32 -33.58
CA GLN A 46 4.54 -12.00 -33.77
C GLN A 46 5.07 -11.71 -35.17
N ARG A 47 6.36 -11.35 -35.27
CA ARG A 47 7.06 -11.28 -36.55
C ARG A 47 7.18 -12.68 -37.12
N ALA A 48 6.59 -12.88 -38.31
CA ALA A 48 6.56 -14.17 -38.98
C ALA A 48 7.95 -14.81 -39.07
N GLY A 49 8.04 -16.09 -38.70
CA GLY A 49 9.29 -16.86 -38.72
C GLY A 49 10.30 -16.50 -37.63
N THR A 50 9.94 -15.66 -36.66
CA THR A 50 10.81 -15.31 -35.53
C THR A 50 10.08 -15.46 -34.18
N HIS A 51 10.80 -15.29 -33.08
CA HIS A 51 10.22 -15.27 -31.73
C HIS A 51 10.01 -13.85 -31.19
N LEU A 52 10.10 -12.84 -32.06
CA LEU A 52 9.89 -11.45 -31.69
C LEU A 52 8.41 -11.09 -31.83
N VAL A 53 7.89 -10.40 -30.82
CA VAL A 53 6.52 -9.86 -30.81
C VAL A 53 6.62 -8.34 -30.85
N ASP A 54 6.05 -7.74 -31.90
CA ASP A 54 5.87 -6.30 -31.99
C ASP A 54 4.60 -5.90 -31.25
N ILE A 55 4.73 -4.94 -30.33
CA ILE A 55 3.64 -4.36 -29.58
C ILE A 55 3.60 -2.87 -29.90
N PHE A 56 2.49 -2.40 -30.43
CA PHE A 56 2.25 -0.98 -30.65
C PHE A 56 1.13 -0.49 -29.75
N TYR A 57 1.21 0.76 -29.34
CA TYR A 57 0.20 1.40 -28.51
C TYR A 57 0.24 2.91 -28.69
N ASN A 58 -0.84 3.57 -28.32
CA ASN A 58 -0.89 5.00 -28.12
C ASN A 58 -0.84 5.26 -26.61
N VAL A 59 -0.17 6.34 -26.21
CA VAL A 59 -0.19 6.81 -24.83
C VAL A 59 -0.32 8.32 -24.79
N SER A 60 -1.26 8.80 -24.00
CA SER A 60 -1.49 10.22 -23.74
C SER A 60 -1.52 10.46 -22.24
N ASP A 61 -1.04 11.62 -21.83
CA ASP A 61 -1.14 12.09 -20.46
C ASP A 61 -1.95 13.40 -20.48
N PRO A 62 -3.16 13.43 -19.87
CA PRO A 62 -4.00 14.62 -19.87
C PRO A 62 -3.37 15.82 -19.15
N ASP A 63 -2.45 15.59 -18.22
CA ASP A 63 -1.79 16.64 -17.43
C ASP A 63 -0.48 17.09 -18.07
N GLY A 64 0.01 16.35 -19.06
CA GLY A 64 1.25 16.64 -19.77
C GLY A 64 2.49 16.24 -18.98
N ASN A 65 2.35 15.34 -18.01
CA ASN A 65 3.46 14.85 -17.20
C ASN A 65 4.35 13.97 -18.09
N THR A 66 5.61 14.36 -18.21
CA THR A 66 6.58 13.65 -19.03
C THR A 66 7.97 13.70 -18.39
N PRO A 67 8.79 12.64 -18.56
CA PRO A 67 8.48 11.40 -19.26
C PRO A 67 7.69 10.38 -18.42
N LEU A 68 6.95 9.50 -19.10
CA LEU A 68 6.22 8.37 -18.52
C LEU A 68 7.14 7.15 -18.33
N THR A 69 6.73 6.26 -17.43
CA THR A 69 7.22 4.89 -17.31
C THR A 69 6.20 3.93 -17.90
N VAL A 70 6.61 3.08 -18.84
CA VAL A 70 5.71 2.11 -19.50
C VAL A 70 6.07 0.67 -19.11
N TYR A 71 5.07 -0.11 -18.74
CA TYR A 71 5.18 -1.52 -18.40
C TYR A 71 4.40 -2.37 -19.39
N VAL A 72 4.86 -3.60 -19.61
CA VAL A 72 4.16 -4.60 -20.42
C VAL A 72 3.90 -5.82 -19.56
N ALA A 73 2.67 -6.33 -19.62
CA ALA A 73 2.28 -7.59 -19.02
C ALA A 73 1.69 -8.49 -20.12
N VAL A 74 1.97 -9.79 -20.05
CA VAL A 74 1.47 -10.78 -21.02
C VAL A 74 0.69 -11.87 -20.30
N SER A 75 -0.46 -12.21 -20.87
CA SER A 75 -1.34 -13.28 -20.43
C SER A 75 -1.19 -14.49 -21.34
N ASP A 76 -1.32 -15.69 -20.79
CA ASP A 76 -1.42 -16.96 -21.52
C ASP A 76 -2.84 -17.56 -21.48
N ASN A 77 -3.80 -16.90 -20.86
CA ASN A 77 -5.14 -17.44 -20.61
C ASN A 77 -6.27 -16.50 -21.07
N GLY A 78 -6.06 -15.79 -22.18
CA GLY A 78 -7.09 -14.93 -22.76
C GLY A 78 -7.29 -13.61 -22.02
N GLY A 79 -6.35 -13.21 -21.17
CA GLY A 79 -6.40 -11.99 -20.38
C GLY A 79 -7.01 -12.15 -18.99
N THR A 80 -7.25 -13.39 -18.53
CA THR A 80 -7.75 -13.66 -17.17
C THR A 80 -6.68 -13.40 -16.11
N SER A 81 -5.41 -13.71 -16.38
CA SER A 81 -4.26 -13.31 -15.57
C SER A 81 -3.05 -13.03 -16.47
N TYR A 82 -2.09 -12.23 -15.98
CA TYR A 82 -0.92 -11.79 -16.73
C TYR A 82 0.38 -12.32 -16.11
N ASN A 83 0.55 -13.64 -16.18
CA ASN A 83 1.60 -14.37 -15.46
C ASN A 83 2.80 -14.72 -16.34
N VAL A 84 2.74 -14.41 -17.65
CA VAL A 84 3.85 -14.70 -18.57
C VAL A 84 5.01 -13.79 -18.19
N PRO A 85 6.23 -14.32 -18.00
CA PRO A 85 7.38 -13.47 -17.74
C PRO A 85 7.71 -12.60 -18.97
N VAL A 86 7.94 -11.31 -18.74
CA VAL A 86 8.24 -10.33 -19.81
C VAL A 86 9.34 -9.37 -19.33
N PHE A 87 10.57 -9.61 -19.74
CA PHE A 87 11.75 -8.84 -19.35
C PHE A 87 12.67 -8.49 -20.52
N ALA A 88 12.73 -9.29 -21.59
CA ALA A 88 13.46 -8.98 -22.81
C ALA A 88 12.66 -8.04 -23.72
N LEU A 89 12.41 -6.82 -23.22
CA LEU A 89 11.71 -5.74 -23.90
C LEU A 89 12.71 -4.70 -24.41
N THR A 90 12.44 -4.16 -25.59
CA THR A 90 13.18 -3.01 -26.17
C THR A 90 12.21 -2.03 -26.81
N GLY A 91 12.64 -0.78 -27.01
CA GLY A 91 11.82 0.26 -27.62
C GLY A 91 11.19 1.20 -26.60
N ALA A 92 9.95 1.61 -26.83
CA ALA A 92 9.21 2.55 -25.98
C ALA A 92 8.65 1.86 -24.72
N VAL A 93 9.54 1.45 -23.81
CA VAL A 93 9.21 0.70 -22.59
C VAL A 93 10.16 1.10 -21.46
N GLY A 94 9.73 0.95 -20.21
CA GLY A 94 10.45 1.43 -19.05
C GLY A 94 10.35 2.96 -18.89
N PRO A 95 11.24 3.58 -18.09
CA PRO A 95 11.23 5.02 -17.85
C PRO A 95 11.66 5.81 -19.09
N GLY A 96 11.21 7.05 -19.22
CA GLY A 96 11.65 7.96 -20.29
C GLY A 96 10.76 8.00 -21.53
N VAL A 97 9.60 7.34 -21.50
CA VAL A 97 8.68 7.27 -22.64
C VAL A 97 7.88 8.58 -22.74
N THR A 98 7.88 9.19 -23.92
CA THR A 98 7.05 10.38 -24.16
C THR A 98 5.65 10.00 -24.65
N PRO A 99 4.60 10.78 -24.34
CA PRO A 99 3.28 10.65 -24.95
C PRO A 99 3.34 10.65 -26.48
N GLY A 100 2.49 9.87 -27.14
CA GLY A 100 2.40 9.82 -28.59
C GLY A 100 1.67 8.60 -29.11
N ASN A 101 1.41 8.61 -30.42
CA ASN A 101 0.78 7.51 -31.12
C ASN A 101 1.83 6.52 -31.64
N ASP A 102 1.41 5.27 -31.81
CA ASP A 102 2.20 4.20 -32.42
C ASP A 102 3.58 4.00 -31.78
N ARG A 103 3.66 4.18 -30.47
CA ARG A 103 4.81 3.78 -29.68
C ARG A 103 5.03 2.29 -29.85
N HIS A 104 6.29 1.90 -30.04
CA HIS A 104 6.65 0.55 -30.47
C HIS A 104 7.58 -0.10 -29.45
N ILE A 105 7.17 -1.29 -29.02
CA ILE A 105 7.91 -2.18 -28.14
C ILE A 105 8.16 -3.48 -28.89
N VAL A 106 9.35 -4.05 -28.73
CA VAL A 106 9.68 -5.39 -29.22
C VAL A 106 9.95 -6.28 -28.02
N TRP A 107 9.19 -7.36 -27.91
CA TRP A 107 9.38 -8.40 -26.91
C TRP A 107 10.03 -9.63 -27.53
N ASN A 108 11.11 -10.14 -26.92
CA ASN A 108 11.72 -11.41 -27.31
C ASN A 108 11.15 -12.56 -26.47
N ALA A 109 10.05 -13.15 -26.94
CA ALA A 109 9.35 -14.21 -26.22
C ALA A 109 10.17 -15.49 -26.07
N ALA A 110 11.15 -15.76 -26.95
CA ALA A 110 12.01 -16.94 -26.79
C ALA A 110 13.00 -16.83 -25.63
N THR A 111 13.38 -15.61 -25.24
CA THR A 111 14.23 -15.40 -24.06
C THR A 111 13.43 -15.60 -22.78
N ASP A 112 12.21 -15.05 -22.74
CA ASP A 112 11.47 -14.97 -21.48
C ASP A 112 10.53 -16.17 -21.26
N TRP A 113 10.05 -16.77 -22.37
CA TRP A 113 9.05 -17.83 -22.35
C TRP A 113 9.32 -18.90 -23.43
N PRO A 114 10.49 -19.58 -23.38
CA PRO A 114 10.97 -20.47 -24.43
C PRO A 114 10.04 -21.66 -24.70
N GLY A 115 9.84 -21.98 -25.98
CA GLY A 115 9.13 -23.19 -26.43
C GLY A 115 7.62 -23.17 -26.22
N ARG A 116 7.03 -22.02 -25.89
CA ARG A 116 5.59 -21.85 -25.65
C ARG A 116 4.91 -21.27 -26.88
N PHE A 117 3.86 -21.95 -27.35
CA PHE A 117 3.01 -21.50 -28.45
C PHE A 117 1.58 -21.40 -27.94
N ASN A 118 1.00 -20.21 -27.99
CA ASN A 118 -0.31 -19.96 -27.41
C ASN A 118 -1.08 -18.88 -28.18
N THR A 119 -2.26 -19.23 -28.67
CA THR A 119 -3.16 -18.35 -29.43
C THR A 119 -4.07 -17.49 -28.54
N GLN A 120 -4.12 -17.78 -27.25
CA GLN A 120 -4.86 -17.01 -26.25
C GLN A 120 -4.03 -15.88 -25.63
N CYS A 121 -2.82 -15.62 -26.13
CA CYS A 121 -1.99 -14.55 -25.59
C CYS A 121 -2.70 -13.20 -25.66
N ARG A 122 -2.61 -12.43 -24.58
CA ARG A 122 -3.05 -11.03 -24.54
C ARG A 122 -1.91 -10.16 -24.00
N VAL A 123 -1.77 -8.97 -24.56
CA VAL A 123 -0.79 -7.98 -24.13
C VAL A 123 -1.54 -6.84 -23.46
N ARG A 124 -1.09 -6.48 -22.25
CA ARG A 124 -1.50 -5.26 -21.56
C ARG A 124 -0.30 -4.32 -21.52
N VAL A 125 -0.52 -3.07 -21.90
CA VAL A 125 0.46 -1.99 -21.75
C VAL A 125 -0.07 -1.04 -20.69
N ILE A 126 0.76 -0.69 -19.72
CA ILE A 126 0.45 0.23 -18.63
C ILE A 126 1.41 1.40 -18.73
N ALA A 127 0.91 2.61 -18.50
CA ALA A 127 1.73 3.82 -18.40
C ALA A 127 1.51 4.48 -17.04
N ASP A 128 2.59 5.01 -16.48
CA ASP A 128 2.67 5.68 -15.19
C ASP A 128 3.45 6.99 -15.37
N ASP A 129 2.91 8.09 -14.91
CA ASP A 129 3.51 9.42 -14.96
C ASP A 129 4.29 9.78 -13.69
N GLY A 130 4.29 8.89 -12.70
CA GLY A 130 4.88 9.13 -11.39
C GLY A 130 4.09 10.11 -10.53
N THR A 131 2.91 10.56 -10.99
CA THR A 131 1.99 11.42 -10.25
C THR A 131 0.70 10.68 -9.97
N GLY A 132 0.59 10.16 -8.76
CA GLY A 132 -0.66 9.61 -8.28
C GLY A 132 -1.76 10.67 -8.14
N PRO A 133 -3.03 10.24 -8.02
CA PRO A 133 -4.08 11.15 -7.60
C PRO A 133 -3.71 11.79 -6.25
N PRO A 134 -4.25 12.97 -5.91
CA PRO A 134 -3.96 13.63 -4.64
C PRO A 134 -4.14 12.67 -3.46
N ALA A 135 -3.06 12.43 -2.73
CA ALA A 135 -3.08 11.46 -1.64
C ALA A 135 -4.00 11.96 -0.51
N PRO A 136 -4.84 11.08 0.07
CA PRO A 136 -5.51 11.38 1.32
C PRO A 136 -4.49 11.83 2.38
N ASN A 137 -4.93 12.70 3.31
CA ASN A 137 -4.03 13.20 4.34
C ASN A 137 -3.39 12.03 5.12
N GLY A 138 -2.06 12.06 5.26
CA GLY A 138 -1.31 11.00 5.93
C GLY A 138 -0.95 9.77 5.06
N MET A 139 -1.37 9.73 3.80
CA MET A 139 -1.06 8.62 2.87
C MET A 139 -0.10 9.04 1.74
N VAL A 140 0.43 8.05 1.03
CA VAL A 140 1.19 8.19 -0.22
C VAL A 140 0.62 7.26 -1.29
N TYR A 141 0.76 7.65 -2.55
CA TYR A 141 0.39 6.81 -3.68
C TYR A 141 1.52 5.86 -4.04
N ILE A 142 1.19 4.59 -4.22
CA ILE A 142 2.07 3.56 -4.78
C ILE A 142 1.62 3.31 -6.22
N PRO A 143 2.51 3.52 -7.21
CA PRO A 143 2.14 3.41 -8.61
C PRO A 143 1.78 1.99 -9.00
N ALA A 144 0.88 1.84 -9.97
CA ALA A 144 0.58 0.55 -10.57
C ALA A 144 1.81 -0.02 -11.29
N GLY A 145 1.94 -1.34 -11.34
CA GLY A 145 3.09 -1.96 -12.03
C GLY A 145 3.48 -3.31 -11.48
N ALA A 146 4.26 -4.03 -12.29
CA ALA A 146 4.83 -5.31 -11.92
C ALA A 146 6.10 -5.14 -11.08
N PHE A 147 6.31 -6.05 -10.14
CA PHE A 147 7.57 -6.14 -9.39
C PHE A 147 7.92 -7.60 -9.08
N GLN A 148 9.17 -7.81 -8.70
CA GLN A 148 9.67 -9.10 -8.26
C GLN A 148 9.44 -9.26 -6.76
N MET A 149 8.58 -10.22 -6.41
CA MET A 149 8.23 -10.57 -5.03
C MET A 149 9.03 -11.78 -4.55
N GLY A 150 9.42 -11.77 -3.27
CA GLY A 150 10.19 -12.83 -2.62
C GLY A 150 11.70 -12.56 -2.49
N ASP A 151 12.40 -13.55 -1.95
CA ASP A 151 13.81 -13.41 -1.57
C ASP A 151 14.76 -13.61 -2.77
N ALA A 152 15.26 -12.50 -3.31
CA ALA A 152 16.21 -12.49 -4.42
C ALA A 152 17.60 -13.04 -4.09
N PHE A 153 17.91 -13.26 -2.80
CA PHE A 153 19.24 -13.70 -2.36
C PHE A 153 19.28 -15.16 -1.89
N THR A 154 18.13 -15.81 -1.70
CA THR A 154 18.05 -17.20 -1.20
C THR A 154 18.73 -17.37 0.18
N GLU A 155 18.57 -16.37 1.05
CA GLU A 155 19.12 -16.35 2.41
C GLU A 155 18.02 -16.37 3.49
N GLY A 156 16.77 -16.19 3.07
CA GLY A 156 15.55 -16.26 3.84
C GLY A 156 15.04 -17.68 4.10
N ALA A 157 13.82 -17.78 4.61
CA ALA A 157 13.12 -19.05 4.75
C ALA A 157 12.52 -19.53 3.41
N GLU A 158 12.25 -20.84 3.29
CA GLU A 158 11.71 -21.44 2.06
C GLU A 158 10.36 -20.84 1.63
N ASN A 159 9.59 -20.33 2.60
CA ASN A 159 8.32 -19.65 2.35
C ASN A 159 8.47 -18.28 1.65
N GLU A 160 9.69 -17.75 1.52
CA GLU A 160 10.00 -16.51 0.79
C GLU A 160 10.32 -16.79 -0.69
N LEU A 161 10.22 -18.06 -1.11
CA LEU A 161 10.54 -18.58 -2.43
C LEU A 161 9.35 -19.36 -3.04
N PRO A 162 9.32 -19.55 -4.37
CA PRO A 162 10.20 -18.94 -5.35
C PRO A 162 9.97 -17.43 -5.48
N VAL A 163 11.01 -16.75 -5.94
CA VAL A 163 10.88 -15.41 -6.48
C VAL A 163 9.93 -15.45 -7.69
N HIS A 164 8.95 -14.56 -7.74
CA HIS A 164 7.95 -14.52 -8.80
C HIS A 164 7.55 -13.08 -9.15
N ILE A 165 6.95 -12.89 -10.33
CA ILE A 165 6.49 -11.59 -10.80
C ILE A 165 5.01 -11.44 -10.48
N VAL A 166 4.67 -10.27 -9.92
CA VAL A 166 3.31 -9.91 -9.56
C VAL A 166 3.00 -8.50 -10.03
N TYR A 167 1.82 -8.30 -10.60
CA TYR A 167 1.29 -7.00 -10.94
C TYR A 167 0.42 -6.48 -9.79
N VAL A 168 0.67 -5.25 -9.38
CA VAL A 168 -0.14 -4.58 -8.35
C VAL A 168 -0.70 -3.30 -8.94
N SER A 169 -2.01 -3.13 -8.85
CA SER A 169 -2.72 -1.90 -9.19
C SER A 169 -2.25 -0.72 -8.35
N GLY A 170 -2.55 0.51 -8.78
CA GLY A 170 -2.22 1.71 -8.00
C GLY A 170 -3.08 1.80 -6.74
N PHE A 171 -2.47 2.12 -5.60
CA PHE A 171 -3.17 2.24 -4.32
C PHE A 171 -2.53 3.32 -3.42
N PHE A 172 -3.28 3.76 -2.41
CA PHE A 172 -2.75 4.61 -1.36
C PHE A 172 -2.40 3.78 -0.13
N VAL A 173 -1.33 4.14 0.56
CA VAL A 173 -0.90 3.51 1.82
C VAL A 173 -0.55 4.59 2.85
N ASP A 174 -0.86 4.35 4.12
CA ASP A 174 -0.45 5.22 5.21
C ASP A 174 1.09 5.35 5.24
N LYS A 175 1.58 6.60 5.37
CA LYS A 175 3.02 6.92 5.44
C LYS A 175 3.76 6.17 6.54
N PHE A 176 3.03 5.94 7.63
CA PHE A 176 3.51 5.40 8.89
C PHE A 176 2.68 4.19 9.29
N GLU A 177 3.21 3.38 10.19
CA GLU A 177 2.39 2.50 11.03
C GLU A 177 1.31 3.34 11.73
N VAL A 178 0.15 2.74 12.01
CA VAL A 178 -0.92 3.45 12.75
C VAL A 178 -0.37 3.88 14.11
N SER A 179 -0.23 5.20 14.31
CA SER A 179 0.19 5.75 15.59
C SER A 179 -0.91 5.57 16.63
N ARG A 180 -0.55 5.65 17.91
CA ARG A 180 -1.55 5.63 18.98
C ARG A 180 -2.55 6.78 18.86
N GLU A 181 -2.08 7.98 18.54
CA GLU A 181 -2.97 9.13 18.40
C GLU A 181 -4.05 8.87 17.35
N LEU A 182 -3.65 8.38 16.18
CA LEU A 182 -4.58 8.01 15.12
C LEU A 182 -5.50 6.87 15.56
N TRP A 183 -4.96 5.84 16.21
CA TRP A 183 -5.75 4.75 16.77
C TRP A 183 -6.87 5.28 17.68
N LEU A 184 -6.53 6.18 18.61
CA LEU A 184 -7.44 6.71 19.62
C LEU A 184 -8.55 7.60 19.03
N ASP A 185 -8.22 8.43 18.02
CA ASP A 185 -9.20 9.26 17.31
C ASP A 185 -10.30 8.40 16.66
N VAL A 186 -9.89 7.36 15.92
CA VAL A 186 -10.85 6.44 15.29
C VAL A 186 -11.54 5.57 16.33
N TYR A 187 -10.82 5.05 17.32
CA TYR A 187 -11.38 4.22 18.40
C TYR A 187 -12.51 4.94 19.13
N THR A 188 -12.33 6.21 19.50
CA THR A 188 -13.35 7.00 20.21
C THR A 188 -14.65 7.08 19.40
N TRP A 189 -14.53 7.35 18.10
CA TRP A 189 -15.70 7.33 17.20
C TRP A 189 -16.28 5.92 17.07
N ALA A 190 -15.43 4.90 16.92
CA ALA A 190 -15.83 3.52 16.68
C ALA A 190 -16.69 2.96 17.83
N ILE A 191 -16.27 3.16 19.08
CA ILE A 191 -17.03 2.70 20.26
C ILE A 191 -18.40 3.38 20.32
N ALA A 192 -18.48 4.68 20.05
CA ALA A 192 -19.75 5.41 19.99
C ALA A 192 -20.66 4.94 18.84
N ASN A 193 -20.11 4.27 17.83
CA ASN A 193 -20.82 3.78 16.64
C ASN A 193 -20.86 2.24 16.56
N GLY A 194 -20.81 1.57 17.71
CA GLY A 194 -21.13 0.13 17.83
C GLY A 194 -20.02 -0.83 17.39
N TYR A 195 -18.78 -0.37 17.25
CA TYR A 195 -17.64 -1.26 17.02
C TYR A 195 -17.14 -1.87 18.34
N GLY A 196 -16.89 -3.18 18.30
CA GLY A 196 -16.20 -3.87 19.39
C GLY A 196 -14.70 -3.86 19.15
N LEU A 197 -13.99 -2.90 19.76
CA LEU A 197 -12.53 -2.78 19.71
C LEU A 197 -11.96 -2.78 21.12
N ASP A 198 -10.76 -3.31 21.29
CA ASP A 198 -10.05 -3.24 22.57
C ASP A 198 -9.39 -1.86 22.72
N GLN A 199 -9.42 -1.30 23.93
CA GLN A 199 -8.61 -0.12 24.25
C GLN A 199 -7.13 -0.51 24.31
N ARG A 200 -6.27 0.31 23.71
CA ARG A 200 -4.82 0.10 23.67
C ARG A 200 -4.10 1.37 24.13
N LEU A 201 -3.11 1.21 24.99
CA LEU A 201 -2.36 2.30 25.62
C LEU A 201 -0.87 2.19 25.26
N SER A 202 -0.27 3.28 24.78
CA SER A 202 1.15 3.49 24.47
C SER A 202 1.44 5.00 24.45
N ASP A 203 2.62 5.45 24.01
CA ASP A 203 2.91 6.88 23.80
C ASP A 203 2.28 7.39 22.49
N ALA A 204 1.88 8.66 22.45
CA ALA A 204 1.02 9.22 21.39
C ALA A 204 1.57 9.04 19.95
N ASN A 205 2.89 9.23 19.78
CA ASN A 205 3.55 9.21 18.46
C ASN A 205 4.23 7.88 18.13
N HIS A 206 4.08 6.88 18.99
CA HIS A 206 4.60 5.54 18.74
C HIS A 206 3.55 4.71 17.99
N PRO A 207 3.95 3.68 17.23
CA PRO A 207 3.00 2.77 16.63
C PRO A 207 2.15 2.12 17.72
N VAL A 208 0.88 1.89 17.41
CA VAL A 208 0.03 1.07 18.27
C VAL A 208 0.48 -0.38 18.17
N GLY A 209 0.83 -0.97 19.31
CA GLY A 209 1.21 -2.37 19.44
C GLY A 209 0.10 -3.22 20.07
N ALA A 210 0.37 -4.51 20.20
CA ALA A 210 -0.56 -5.49 20.76
C ALA A 210 -1.95 -5.52 20.07
N ILE A 211 -1.97 -5.33 18.75
CA ILE A 211 -3.20 -5.32 17.96
C ILE A 211 -3.49 -6.71 17.41
N THR A 212 -4.71 -7.21 17.62
CA THR A 212 -5.20 -8.41 16.92
C THR A 212 -5.57 -8.07 15.48
N TRP A 213 -5.47 -9.04 14.58
CA TRP A 213 -5.91 -8.86 13.20
C TRP A 213 -7.39 -8.45 13.13
N TYR A 214 -8.24 -9.00 14.00
CA TYR A 214 -9.65 -8.64 14.10
C TYR A 214 -9.86 -7.17 14.47
N ASN A 215 -9.07 -6.65 15.40
CA ASN A 215 -9.13 -5.25 15.77
C ASN A 215 -8.68 -4.36 14.62
N ALA A 216 -7.63 -4.75 13.88
CA ALA A 216 -7.15 -3.99 12.74
C ALA A 216 -8.21 -3.88 11.62
N VAL A 217 -8.87 -4.98 11.23
CA VAL A 217 -9.91 -4.95 10.18
C VAL A 217 -11.16 -4.16 10.61
N LYS A 218 -11.61 -4.33 11.86
CA LYS A 218 -12.73 -3.53 12.41
C LYS A 218 -12.37 -2.05 12.48
N TRP A 219 -11.13 -1.73 12.85
CA TRP A 219 -10.65 -0.35 12.91
C TRP A 219 -10.58 0.29 11.52
N CYS A 220 -10.17 -0.47 10.48
CA CYS A 220 -10.21 -0.02 9.08
C CYS A 220 -11.66 0.33 8.65
N ASN A 221 -12.62 -0.54 8.96
CA ASN A 221 -14.04 -0.26 8.71
C ASN A 221 -14.52 1.00 9.46
N ALA A 222 -14.15 1.15 10.73
CA ALA A 222 -14.52 2.32 11.52
C ALA A 222 -13.93 3.61 10.98
N ARG A 223 -12.64 3.62 10.56
CA ARG A 223 -12.01 4.76 9.89
C ARG A 223 -12.74 5.11 8.60
N SER A 224 -13.14 4.10 7.83
CA SER A 224 -13.90 4.27 6.59
C SER A 224 -15.22 5.01 6.85
N GLU A 225 -16.03 4.52 7.79
CA GLU A 225 -17.32 5.18 8.08
C GLU A 225 -17.17 6.56 8.74
N LYS A 226 -16.17 6.75 9.61
CA LYS A 226 -15.86 8.06 10.21
C LYS A 226 -15.59 9.11 9.13
N GLU A 227 -14.96 8.69 8.03
CA GLU A 227 -14.63 9.53 6.88
C GLU A 227 -15.71 9.48 5.77
N ARG A 228 -16.86 8.83 6.01
CA ARG A 228 -17.98 8.67 5.06
C ARG A 228 -17.62 7.91 3.78
N LEU A 229 -16.73 6.94 3.91
CA LEU A 229 -16.33 6.02 2.84
C LEU A 229 -17.07 4.68 2.98
N THR A 230 -17.10 3.90 1.90
CA THR A 230 -17.64 2.54 1.89
C THR A 230 -16.65 1.59 2.57
N PRO A 231 -17.02 0.88 3.64
CA PRO A 231 -16.10 -0.06 4.29
C PRO A 231 -15.79 -1.30 3.44
N CYS A 232 -14.63 -1.94 3.70
CA CYS A 232 -14.19 -3.10 2.95
C CYS A 232 -14.66 -4.44 3.53
N TYR A 233 -14.80 -4.58 4.86
CA TYR A 233 -14.93 -5.90 5.50
C TYR A 233 -16.33 -6.23 5.99
N TYR A 234 -16.84 -7.40 5.61
CA TYR A 234 -18.17 -7.91 5.96
C TYR A 234 -18.07 -9.28 6.63
N THR A 235 -19.11 -9.70 7.35
CA THR A 235 -19.16 -11.02 8.00
C THR A 235 -19.88 -12.08 7.17
N ASP A 236 -20.34 -11.72 5.97
CA ASP A 236 -20.96 -12.62 5.01
C ASP A 236 -20.45 -12.38 3.58
N ALA A 237 -20.43 -13.43 2.76
CA ALA A 237 -19.99 -13.37 1.37
C ALA A 237 -20.87 -12.48 0.47
N SER A 238 -22.13 -12.25 0.85
CA SER A 238 -23.02 -11.31 0.15
C SER A 238 -22.73 -9.84 0.47
N LYS A 239 -21.82 -9.57 1.41
CA LYS A 239 -21.35 -8.23 1.81
C LYS A 239 -22.49 -7.34 2.28
N THR A 240 -23.37 -7.91 3.10
CA THR A 240 -24.57 -7.22 3.63
C THR A 240 -24.43 -6.82 5.10
N THR A 241 -23.67 -7.59 5.87
CA THR A 241 -23.46 -7.42 7.30
C THR A 241 -22.06 -6.88 7.55
N LEU A 242 -21.98 -5.61 7.91
CA LEU A 242 -20.70 -4.95 8.14
C LEU A 242 -19.96 -5.56 9.34
N TYR A 243 -18.65 -5.79 9.19
CA TYR A 243 -17.86 -6.35 10.27
C TYR A 243 -17.53 -5.29 11.35
N ARG A 244 -18.35 -5.26 12.41
CA ARG A 244 -18.20 -4.35 13.57
C ARG A 244 -17.81 -5.03 14.87
N THR A 245 -18.24 -6.27 15.09
CA THR A 245 -18.12 -6.99 16.36
C THR A 245 -17.77 -8.46 16.16
N GLY A 246 -17.25 -9.10 17.19
CA GLY A 246 -16.80 -10.49 17.14
C GLY A 246 -15.43 -10.68 16.49
N ASN A 247 -14.99 -11.94 16.46
CA ASN A 247 -13.67 -12.39 16.03
C ASN A 247 -13.84 -13.51 14.99
N LEU A 248 -14.22 -13.13 13.77
CA LEU A 248 -14.48 -14.02 12.65
C LEU A 248 -13.30 -13.97 11.68
N ASN A 249 -12.71 -15.14 11.40
CA ASN A 249 -11.63 -15.28 10.41
C ASN A 249 -12.23 -15.37 9.00
N ILE A 250 -12.41 -14.22 8.33
CA ILE A 250 -13.15 -14.08 7.06
C ILE A 250 -12.28 -14.32 5.80
N SER A 251 -12.87 -14.81 4.70
CA SER A 251 -12.20 -15.04 3.41
C SER A 251 -12.32 -13.87 2.43
N ASN A 252 -11.65 -13.96 1.27
CA ASN A 252 -11.62 -12.92 0.23
C ASN A 252 -13.00 -12.52 -0.31
N ASP A 253 -13.98 -13.42 -0.32
CA ASP A 253 -15.36 -13.17 -0.75
C ASP A 253 -16.18 -12.33 0.24
N HIS A 254 -15.67 -12.13 1.45
CA HIS A 254 -16.26 -11.24 2.47
C HIS A 254 -15.73 -9.80 2.38
N VAL A 255 -14.84 -9.53 1.41
CA VAL A 255 -14.23 -8.21 1.23
C VAL A 255 -14.82 -7.55 -0.01
N LYS A 256 -15.25 -6.30 0.14
CA LYS A 256 -15.62 -5.42 -0.96
C LYS A 256 -14.37 -4.71 -1.48
N TRP A 257 -13.65 -5.38 -2.38
CA TRP A 257 -12.36 -4.94 -2.89
C TRP A 257 -12.41 -3.66 -3.74
N ASP A 258 -13.56 -3.37 -4.34
CA ASP A 258 -13.88 -2.17 -5.11
C ASP A 258 -14.38 -1.00 -4.23
N ALA A 259 -14.42 -1.17 -2.91
CA ALA A 259 -14.79 -0.09 -1.99
C ALA A 259 -13.71 0.99 -1.90
N ASP A 260 -14.14 2.22 -1.63
CA ASP A 260 -13.28 3.38 -1.46
C ASP A 260 -12.81 3.61 -0.01
N GLY A 261 -13.05 2.64 0.88
CA GLY A 261 -12.63 2.65 2.27
C GLY A 261 -11.20 2.17 2.51
N TYR A 262 -10.86 2.10 3.79
CA TYR A 262 -9.60 1.60 4.29
C TYR A 262 -9.63 0.09 4.52
N ARG A 263 -8.49 -0.54 4.32
CA ARG A 263 -8.24 -1.97 4.57
C ARG A 263 -6.79 -2.20 4.97
N LEU A 264 -6.48 -3.40 5.46
CA LEU A 264 -5.10 -3.87 5.54
C LEU A 264 -4.52 -4.05 4.11
N PRO A 265 -3.20 -3.82 3.93
CA PRO A 265 -2.53 -4.18 2.68
C PRO A 265 -2.62 -5.68 2.45
N THR A 266 -2.72 -6.11 1.19
CA THR A 266 -2.30 -7.46 0.87
C THR A 266 -0.80 -7.59 1.11
N GLU A 267 -0.31 -8.80 1.31
CA GLU A 267 1.12 -9.02 1.48
C GLU A 267 1.92 -8.49 0.28
N THR A 268 1.37 -8.67 -0.91
CA THR A 268 1.94 -8.20 -2.17
C THR A 268 2.03 -6.68 -2.22
N GLU A 269 0.96 -5.98 -1.83
CA GLU A 269 0.96 -4.52 -1.70
C GLU A 269 2.00 -4.06 -0.68
N TRP A 270 2.07 -4.74 0.47
CA TRP A 270 3.03 -4.43 1.52
C TRP A 270 4.47 -4.55 1.02
N GLU A 271 4.82 -5.65 0.34
CA GLU A 271 6.19 -5.85 -0.13
C GLU A 271 6.56 -4.87 -1.26
N LYS A 272 5.65 -4.60 -2.19
CA LYS A 272 5.86 -3.57 -3.22
C LYS A 272 6.11 -2.21 -2.59
N ALA A 273 5.27 -1.84 -1.62
CA ALA A 273 5.40 -0.61 -0.85
C ALA A 273 6.75 -0.56 -0.10
N ALA A 274 7.16 -1.65 0.56
CA ALA A 274 8.40 -1.73 1.32
C ALA A 274 9.64 -1.55 0.44
N ARG A 275 9.62 -2.11 -0.77
CA ARG A 275 10.73 -2.03 -1.73
C ARG A 275 10.98 -0.62 -2.25
N GLY A 276 10.02 0.32 -2.15
CA GLY A 276 10.25 1.73 -2.46
C GLY A 276 10.73 1.98 -3.90
N GLY A 277 10.30 1.17 -4.86
CA GLY A 277 10.74 1.24 -6.27
C GLY A 277 12.04 0.49 -6.58
N LEU A 278 12.70 -0.11 -5.59
CA LEU A 278 13.92 -0.88 -5.80
C LEU A 278 13.63 -2.35 -6.11
N ASN A 279 14.25 -2.89 -7.15
CA ASN A 279 14.14 -4.31 -7.49
C ASN A 279 15.23 -5.15 -6.81
N GLY A 280 14.85 -6.30 -6.27
CA GLY A 280 15.78 -7.32 -5.74
C GLY A 280 16.69 -6.85 -4.61
N LYS A 281 16.26 -5.83 -3.84
CA LYS A 281 17.01 -5.35 -2.66
C LYS A 281 16.52 -6.00 -1.38
N ARG A 282 17.44 -6.09 -0.42
CA ARG A 282 17.19 -6.71 0.89
C ARG A 282 16.33 -5.81 1.79
N PHE A 283 16.59 -4.51 1.76
CA PHE A 283 15.95 -3.48 2.59
C PHE A 283 15.37 -2.37 1.71
N PRO A 284 14.49 -1.50 2.25
CA PRO A 284 13.84 -0.42 1.50
C PRO A 284 14.79 0.57 0.81
N TRP A 285 16.06 0.59 1.24
CA TRP A 285 17.11 1.50 0.76
C TRP A 285 18.34 0.78 0.18
N GLY A 286 18.36 -0.56 0.10
CA GLY A 286 19.50 -1.29 -0.44
C GLY A 286 19.77 -2.63 0.22
N ASN A 287 21.05 -3.00 0.34
CA ASN A 287 21.45 -4.36 0.73
C ASN A 287 22.06 -4.47 2.13
N THR A 288 22.22 -3.34 2.84
CA THR A 288 22.78 -3.29 4.19
C THR A 288 21.85 -2.53 5.14
N VAL A 289 21.95 -2.81 6.43
CA VAL A 289 21.18 -2.15 7.48
C VAL A 289 22.07 -1.73 8.64
N THR A 290 21.69 -0.63 9.27
CA THR A 290 22.30 -0.06 10.48
C THR A 290 21.21 0.53 11.36
N HIS A 291 21.50 0.73 12.64
CA HIS A 291 20.55 1.40 13.54
C HIS A 291 20.19 2.83 13.09
N SER A 292 21.00 3.52 12.27
CA SER A 292 20.61 4.85 11.75
C SER A 292 19.52 4.79 10.68
N GLN A 293 19.12 3.60 10.23
CA GLN A 293 18.12 3.42 9.17
C GLN A 293 16.84 2.74 9.67
N ALA A 294 16.90 2.03 10.80
CA ALA A 294 15.79 1.25 11.33
C ALA A 294 15.94 1.00 12.84
N ASN A 295 14.82 0.80 13.51
CA ASN A 295 14.77 0.31 14.88
C ASN A 295 14.58 -1.22 14.90
N TYR A 296 15.66 -1.96 15.14
CA TYR A 296 15.69 -3.43 15.17
C TYR A 296 16.80 -3.91 16.12
N GLY A 297 16.89 -5.22 16.36
CA GLY A 297 17.98 -5.84 17.12
C GLY A 297 19.20 -6.18 16.26
N SER A 298 20.28 -5.39 16.33
CA SER A 298 21.49 -5.66 15.55
C SER A 298 22.28 -6.88 16.03
N SER A 299 22.80 -7.67 15.10
CA SER A 299 23.62 -8.86 15.35
C SER A 299 24.71 -9.05 14.29
N ALA A 300 25.88 -9.53 14.71
CA ALA A 300 26.97 -9.90 13.80
C ALA A 300 26.71 -11.19 12.99
N ARG A 301 25.56 -11.85 13.21
CA ARG A 301 25.17 -13.08 12.49
C ARG A 301 25.06 -12.88 10.98
N TYR A 302 24.72 -11.67 10.55
CA TYR A 302 24.44 -11.36 9.16
C TYR A 302 25.45 -10.32 8.65
N SER A 303 26.19 -10.64 7.58
CA SER A 303 27.22 -9.75 7.02
C SER A 303 26.69 -8.41 6.50
N TYR A 304 25.38 -8.36 6.20
CA TYR A 304 24.67 -7.16 5.77
C TYR A 304 24.17 -6.28 6.93
N ASP A 305 24.25 -6.74 8.18
CA ASP A 305 24.08 -5.92 9.37
C ASP A 305 25.43 -5.30 9.73
N ILE A 306 25.62 -4.06 9.27
CA ILE A 306 26.86 -3.32 9.43
C ILE A 306 26.73 -2.23 10.51
N SER A 307 25.74 -2.36 11.41
CA SER A 307 25.56 -1.40 12.51
C SER A 307 26.83 -1.27 13.35
N PRO A 308 27.20 -0.09 13.86
CA PRO A 308 28.35 0.04 14.77
C PRO A 308 28.05 -0.48 16.20
N THR A 309 26.77 -0.65 16.53
CA THR A 309 26.27 -1.12 17.83
C THR A 309 25.50 -2.43 17.67
N ARG A 310 25.46 -3.27 18.71
CA ARG A 310 24.77 -4.58 18.71
C ARG A 310 23.65 -4.61 19.76
N GLY A 311 22.70 -5.53 19.59
CA GLY A 311 21.51 -5.63 20.41
C GLY A 311 20.49 -4.56 20.03
N CYS A 312 19.69 -4.12 20.99
CA CYS A 312 18.63 -3.15 20.75
C CYS A 312 19.18 -1.77 20.34
N HIS A 313 18.34 -0.95 19.71
CA HIS A 313 18.72 0.36 19.21
C HIS A 313 19.26 1.26 20.35
N PRO A 314 20.41 1.96 20.20
CA PRO A 314 21.07 2.69 21.29
C PRO A 314 20.22 3.82 21.88
N THR A 315 19.36 4.44 21.06
CA THR A 315 18.47 5.54 21.49
C THR A 315 17.16 5.04 22.10
N TYR A 316 16.58 3.96 21.58
CA TYR A 316 15.21 3.56 21.90
C TYR A 316 15.16 2.32 22.81
N GLY A 317 16.31 1.71 23.08
CA GLY A 317 16.36 0.41 23.75
C GLY A 317 15.60 -0.63 22.95
N CYS A 318 15.02 -1.62 23.63
CA CYS A 318 14.23 -2.69 23.02
C CYS A 318 12.76 -2.31 22.84
N PHE A 319 12.48 -1.03 22.67
CA PHE A 319 11.13 -0.47 22.53
C PHE A 319 10.98 0.17 21.15
N THR A 320 9.73 0.48 20.79
CA THR A 320 9.42 1.18 19.56
C THR A 320 10.00 2.59 19.55
N SER A 321 10.24 3.12 18.36
CA SER A 321 10.54 4.53 18.13
C SER A 321 9.25 5.26 17.72
N PRO A 322 9.19 6.60 17.87
CA PRO A 322 8.15 7.38 17.21
C PRO A 322 8.11 7.07 15.71
N VAL A 323 6.92 6.98 15.14
CA VAL A 323 6.79 6.75 13.69
C VAL A 323 7.47 7.86 12.91
N GLY A 324 8.13 7.52 11.81
CA GLY A 324 8.87 8.48 11.00
C GLY A 324 10.22 8.92 11.58
N SER A 325 10.77 8.18 12.55
CA SER A 325 12.09 8.51 13.12
C SER A 325 13.26 8.31 12.16
N PHE A 326 13.08 7.48 11.13
CA PHE A 326 14.10 7.17 10.13
C PHE A 326 13.73 7.73 8.74
N ALA A 327 14.64 7.66 7.78
CA ALA A 327 14.37 8.16 6.43
C ALA A 327 13.31 7.31 5.72
N ALA A 328 12.47 7.97 4.91
CA ALA A 328 11.53 7.27 4.04
C ALA A 328 12.25 6.50 2.92
N ASN A 329 11.60 5.46 2.40
CA ASN A 329 12.01 4.78 1.17
C ASN A 329 11.64 5.61 -0.09
N GLY A 330 11.93 5.06 -1.28
CA GLY A 330 11.68 5.76 -2.55
C GLY A 330 10.21 6.09 -2.87
N TYR A 331 9.25 5.53 -2.13
CA TYR A 331 7.82 5.88 -2.23
C TYR A 331 7.34 6.82 -1.10
N GLY A 332 8.24 7.29 -0.24
CA GLY A 332 7.86 8.18 0.87
C GLY A 332 7.28 7.46 2.09
N LEU A 333 7.51 6.14 2.21
CA LEU A 333 7.07 5.33 3.35
C LEU A 333 8.17 5.20 4.39
N TYR A 334 7.75 5.26 5.65
CA TYR A 334 8.60 5.17 6.83
C TYR A 334 8.40 3.82 7.53
N ASP A 335 9.43 3.39 8.25
CA ASP A 335 9.39 2.23 9.15
C ASP A 335 9.00 0.91 8.45
N MET A 336 9.22 0.79 7.13
CA MET A 336 8.98 -0.45 6.36
C MET A 336 9.98 -1.59 6.68
N ALA A 337 10.89 -1.35 7.63
CA ALA A 337 11.86 -2.30 8.16
C ALA A 337 12.12 -1.97 9.63
N GLY A 338 11.71 -2.86 10.53
CA GLY A 338 11.83 -2.66 11.98
C GLY A 338 10.59 -2.03 12.62
N ASN A 339 10.79 -1.49 13.84
CA ASN A 339 9.81 -0.85 14.71
C ASN A 339 8.69 -1.77 15.21
N VAL A 340 7.69 -2.13 14.39
CA VAL A 340 6.72 -3.18 14.71
C VAL A 340 6.50 -4.12 13.53
N TRP A 341 6.09 -5.34 13.84
CA TRP A 341 5.46 -6.22 12.87
C TRP A 341 4.15 -5.64 12.38
N GLU A 342 3.83 -5.80 11.09
CA GLU A 342 2.64 -5.24 10.48
C GLU A 342 1.71 -6.32 9.93
N TRP A 343 0.45 -6.31 10.37
CA TRP A 343 -0.57 -7.20 9.83
C TRP A 343 -0.82 -6.93 8.35
N CYS A 344 -0.82 -8.01 7.57
CA CYS A 344 -1.38 -8.02 6.21
C CYS A 344 -2.76 -8.68 6.21
N TRP A 345 -3.50 -8.49 5.12
CA TRP A 345 -4.78 -9.14 4.89
C TRP A 345 -4.66 -10.66 4.80
N ASP A 346 -3.64 -11.14 4.10
CA ASP A 346 -3.51 -12.49 3.58
C ASP A 346 -3.56 -13.57 4.67
N SER A 347 -4.24 -14.68 4.36
CA SER A 347 -4.05 -15.93 5.10
C SER A 347 -2.64 -16.45 4.85
N TYR A 348 -1.97 -16.93 5.90
CA TYR A 348 -0.62 -17.44 5.75
C TYR A 348 -0.63 -18.90 5.29
N ASP A 349 0.06 -19.15 4.18
CA ASP A 349 0.43 -20.47 3.68
C ASP A 349 1.91 -20.42 3.28
N SER A 350 2.71 -21.29 3.88
CA SER A 350 4.16 -21.36 3.66
C SER A 350 4.52 -21.79 2.24
N THR A 351 3.60 -22.43 1.52
CA THR A 351 3.79 -22.87 0.13
C THR A 351 3.22 -21.88 -0.89
N TYR A 352 2.61 -20.78 -0.44
CA TYR A 352 1.82 -19.91 -1.30
C TYR A 352 2.58 -19.39 -2.52
N TYR A 353 3.83 -18.98 -2.37
CA TYR A 353 4.62 -18.43 -3.47
C TYR A 353 4.87 -19.44 -4.61
N GLY A 354 4.79 -20.74 -4.32
CA GLY A 354 4.88 -21.80 -5.33
C GLY A 354 3.54 -22.13 -6.00
N GLN A 355 2.44 -21.56 -5.52
CA GLN A 355 1.09 -21.79 -6.05
C GLN A 355 0.84 -20.90 -7.27
N PRO A 356 0.06 -21.36 -8.27
CA PRO A 356 -0.30 -20.53 -9.43
C PRO A 356 -0.99 -19.21 -9.06
N SER A 357 -1.74 -19.19 -7.96
CA SER A 357 -2.49 -18.04 -7.46
C SER A 357 -1.64 -16.97 -6.75
N ALA A 358 -0.34 -17.20 -6.55
CA ALA A 358 0.59 -16.16 -6.08
C ALA A 358 1.08 -15.24 -7.20
N THR A 359 0.84 -15.60 -8.46
CA THR A 359 1.22 -14.80 -9.63
C THR A 359 0.01 -14.08 -10.23
N GLY A 360 0.25 -12.97 -10.92
CA GLY A 360 -0.75 -12.24 -11.68
C GLY A 360 -1.14 -10.90 -11.10
N ASP A 361 -2.40 -10.52 -11.30
CA ASP A 361 -2.93 -9.21 -10.93
C ASP A 361 -3.48 -9.25 -9.50
N ASP A 362 -2.96 -8.39 -8.64
CA ASP A 362 -3.43 -8.12 -7.28
C ASP A 362 -3.75 -9.40 -6.45
N PRO A 363 -2.79 -10.34 -6.29
CA PRO A 363 -3.00 -11.52 -5.47
C PRO A 363 -3.30 -11.14 -4.01
N ARG A 364 -4.23 -11.90 -3.43
CA ARG A 364 -4.84 -11.67 -2.11
C ARG A 364 -4.67 -12.88 -1.19
N GLY A 365 -3.57 -13.60 -1.36
CA GLY A 365 -3.25 -14.80 -0.60
C GLY A 365 -4.04 -16.02 -1.07
N PRO A 366 -3.90 -17.16 -0.35
CA PRO A 366 -4.66 -18.37 -0.64
C PRO A 366 -6.17 -18.12 -0.45
N ALA A 367 -6.98 -18.73 -1.32
CA ALA A 367 -8.44 -18.62 -1.24
C ALA A 367 -9.01 -19.27 0.03
N THR A 368 -8.35 -20.30 0.53
CA THR A 368 -8.71 -20.98 1.77
C THR A 368 -8.22 -20.17 2.97
N VAL A 369 -9.11 -19.93 3.93
CA VAL A 369 -8.75 -19.29 5.20
C VAL A 369 -7.86 -20.20 6.01
N MET A 370 -6.69 -19.68 6.39
CA MET A 370 -5.72 -20.40 7.21
C MET A 370 -5.81 -19.97 8.69
N PRO A 371 -5.30 -20.77 9.64
CA PRO A 371 -5.31 -20.43 11.07
C PRO A 371 -4.53 -19.16 11.42
N SER A 372 -3.56 -18.78 10.60
CA SER A 372 -2.68 -17.63 10.80
C SER A 372 -2.81 -16.62 9.66
N ARG A 373 -2.51 -15.37 9.95
CA ARG A 373 -2.43 -14.26 8.98
C ARG A 373 -0.99 -13.84 8.80
N VAL A 374 -0.68 -13.32 7.62
CA VAL A 374 0.65 -12.81 7.28
C VAL A 374 1.01 -11.60 8.13
N THR A 375 2.26 -11.52 8.56
CA THR A 375 2.88 -10.35 9.20
C THR A 375 4.25 -10.04 8.58
N ARG A 376 4.60 -8.75 8.47
CA ARG A 376 5.81 -8.25 7.77
C ARG A 376 6.58 -7.18 8.59
N SER A 377 7.73 -6.73 8.09
CA SER A 377 8.63 -5.68 8.66
C SER A 377 9.61 -6.07 9.77
N GLY A 378 9.32 -7.08 10.60
CA GLY A 378 10.15 -7.39 11.79
C GLY A 378 10.06 -6.31 12.89
N GLY A 379 9.96 -6.69 14.17
CA GLY A 379 9.76 -5.73 15.27
C GLY A 379 11.04 -5.08 15.84
N SER A 380 10.86 -4.07 16.69
CA SER A 380 11.95 -3.48 17.51
C SER A 380 12.34 -4.36 18.72
N GLN A 381 11.54 -5.38 19.03
CA GLN A 381 11.65 -6.19 20.26
C GLN A 381 12.55 -7.42 20.09
N GLN A 382 13.85 -7.18 19.86
CA GLN A 382 14.90 -8.19 19.60
C GLN A 382 14.83 -8.89 18.23
N ASP A 383 13.88 -8.55 17.36
CA ASP A 383 13.90 -9.08 16.00
C ASP A 383 15.11 -8.53 15.25
N GLY A 384 15.84 -9.43 14.59
CA GLY A 384 17.09 -9.09 13.93
C GLY A 384 16.94 -8.56 12.51
N ALA A 385 18.06 -8.13 11.94
CA ALA A 385 18.17 -7.69 10.54
C ALA A 385 17.55 -8.67 9.51
N PHE A 386 17.45 -9.96 9.85
CA PHE A 386 16.78 -10.98 9.04
C PHE A 386 15.28 -10.75 8.88
N ASN A 387 14.58 -10.36 9.96
CA ASN A 387 13.14 -10.11 9.94
C ASN A 387 12.81 -8.74 9.34
N SER A 388 13.77 -7.82 9.32
CA SER A 388 13.61 -6.48 8.72
C SER A 388 13.84 -6.43 7.22
N ARG A 389 14.05 -7.56 6.55
CA ARG A 389 14.20 -7.60 5.09
C ARG A 389 12.84 -7.37 4.43
N CYS A 390 12.81 -6.69 3.29
CA CYS A 390 11.59 -6.51 2.50
C CYS A 390 10.91 -7.84 2.19
N ALA A 391 11.67 -8.91 1.94
CA ALA A 391 11.14 -10.24 1.61
C ALA A 391 10.79 -11.11 2.84
N ALA A 392 11.12 -10.71 4.07
CA ALA A 392 10.96 -11.57 5.25
C ALA A 392 9.49 -11.73 5.66
N ARG A 393 8.97 -12.95 5.56
CA ARG A 393 7.57 -13.26 5.84
C ARG A 393 7.44 -14.01 7.16
N SER A 394 6.42 -13.68 7.94
CA SER A 394 6.03 -14.51 9.08
C SER A 394 4.50 -14.52 9.21
N GLU A 395 4.03 -15.17 10.24
CA GLU A 395 2.66 -15.52 10.50
C GLU A 395 2.34 -15.35 11.97
N LEU A 396 1.12 -14.96 12.25
CA LEU A 396 0.61 -14.94 13.61
C LEU A 396 -0.87 -15.29 13.60
N MET A 397 -1.30 -16.07 14.60
CA MET A 397 -2.72 -16.35 14.78
C MET A 397 -3.46 -15.02 15.04
N PRO A 398 -4.62 -14.75 14.39
CA PRO A 398 -5.32 -13.48 14.48
C PRO A 398 -5.54 -12.92 15.89
N LEU A 399 -5.76 -13.81 16.88
CA LEU A 399 -5.99 -13.46 18.30
C LEU A 399 -4.70 -13.09 19.06
N LEU A 400 -3.56 -13.65 18.65
CA LEU A 400 -2.30 -13.54 19.41
C LEU A 400 -1.60 -12.19 19.22
N GLY A 401 -2.08 -11.34 18.32
CA GLY A 401 -1.63 -9.96 18.27
C GLY A 401 -1.79 -9.24 19.61
N SER A 402 -2.79 -9.59 20.42
CA SER A 402 -3.02 -9.00 21.75
C SER A 402 -1.94 -9.29 22.80
N VAL A 403 -1.14 -10.33 22.61
CA VAL A 403 -0.09 -10.78 23.55
C VAL A 403 1.33 -10.45 23.08
N THR A 404 1.47 -9.91 21.86
CA THR A 404 2.76 -9.51 21.29
C THR A 404 2.86 -7.98 21.31
N GLY A 405 3.73 -7.42 22.16
CA GLY A 405 3.90 -5.97 22.26
C GLY A 405 4.37 -5.29 20.97
N GLY A 406 4.94 -6.07 20.04
CA GLY A 406 5.50 -5.61 18.78
C GLY A 406 4.62 -5.82 17.54
N GLN A 407 3.33 -6.12 17.66
CA GLN A 407 2.43 -6.28 16.49
C GLN A 407 1.49 -5.07 16.32
N GLY A 408 1.67 -4.35 15.20
CA GLY A 408 0.85 -3.25 14.71
C GLY A 408 0.36 -3.49 13.29
N PHE A 409 0.08 -2.41 12.56
CA PHE A 409 -0.39 -2.42 11.17
C PHE A 409 -0.34 -1.01 10.55
N ARG A 410 -0.54 -0.94 9.23
CA ARG A 410 -0.86 0.29 8.47
C ARG A 410 -2.05 0.04 7.56
N CYS A 411 -2.75 1.08 7.12
CA CYS A 411 -3.87 0.93 6.18
C CYS A 411 -3.48 1.25 4.74
N VAL A 412 -4.25 0.67 3.81
CA VAL A 412 -4.29 1.04 2.40
C VAL A 412 -5.71 1.39 1.98
N LYS A 413 -5.83 2.06 0.82
CA LYS A 413 -7.08 2.40 0.14
C LYS A 413 -6.89 2.33 -1.38
N GLY A 414 -7.89 1.83 -2.10
CA GLY A 414 -7.82 1.61 -3.56
C GLY A 414 -7.22 0.24 -3.93
N GLY A 415 -6.65 0.12 -5.14
CA GLY A 415 -6.06 -1.13 -5.64
C GLY A 415 -7.00 -2.02 -6.45
N SER A 416 -8.05 -1.47 -7.06
CA SER A 416 -8.91 -2.19 -8.01
C SER A 416 -9.47 -1.17 -9.01
N PHE A 417 -8.80 -1.01 -10.15
CA PHE A 417 -9.27 -0.17 -11.26
C PHE A 417 -9.34 -0.99 -12.54
#